data_AF-A0A0G1GJ59-F1
#
_entry.id   AF-A0A0G1GJ59-F1
#
_cell.length_a   1.000
_cell.length_b   1.000
_cell.length_c   1.000
_cell.angle_alpha   90.00
_cell.angle_beta   90.00
_cell.angle_gamma   90.00
#
_symmetry.space_group_name_H-M   'P 1'
#
loop_
_entity.id
_entity.type
_entity.pdbx_description
1 polymer ?
#
loop_
_entity_poly.entity_id
_entity_poly.type
_entity_poly.pdbx_seq_one_letter_code
_entity_poly.pdbx_strand_id
1 'polypeptide(L)'
;MATKMYVSGKYGTHLAPLIKAVSKTTGDILELGMGVFSTPYLHYQCVLSNRKLVSFENYPDWAQFFINYGYKHPNHEIIVVDHYDKADIEKEWDVVLVDHSPSERRIVDIKRLANLAKYIIIHDSNGRYEKIYHYSEIYPLFKYRTIWDKDSNHATVLSNFINLDNFWE
;
A
#
# COMPACT_ATOMS: atom_id res chain seq x y z
N MET A 1 -7.67 -16.59 -23.84
CA MET A 1 -6.24 -16.97 -23.84
C MET A 1 -5.71 -16.82 -22.44
N ALA A 2 -5.04 -17.84 -21.88
CA ALA A 2 -4.36 -17.68 -20.59
C ALA A 2 -3.05 -16.93 -20.83
N THR A 3 -3.01 -15.65 -20.48
CA THR A 3 -1.79 -14.85 -20.53
C THR A 3 -0.83 -15.39 -19.48
N LYS A 4 0.37 -15.85 -19.87
CA LYS A 4 1.40 -16.25 -18.92
C LYS A 4 1.86 -15.00 -18.15
N MET A 5 1.51 -14.93 -16.88
CA MET A 5 1.97 -13.88 -15.97
C MET A 5 3.20 -14.41 -15.22
N TYR A 6 4.35 -13.75 -15.39
CA TYR A 6 5.56 -14.05 -14.64
C TYR A 6 5.56 -13.20 -13.36
N VAL A 7 5.21 -13.82 -12.24
CA VAL A 7 5.18 -13.16 -10.92
C VAL A 7 6.42 -13.57 -10.14
N SER A 8 7.17 -12.59 -9.63
CA SER A 8 8.26 -12.81 -8.68
C SER A 8 7.72 -12.70 -7.26
N GLY A 9 8.12 -13.62 -6.37
CA GLY A 9 7.79 -13.52 -4.94
C GLY A 9 8.33 -12.24 -4.28
N LYS A 10 9.32 -11.58 -4.91
CA LYS A 10 9.90 -10.32 -4.42
C LYS A 10 8.91 -9.15 -4.44
N TYR A 11 7.84 -9.24 -5.24
CA TYR A 11 6.80 -8.21 -5.26
C TYR A 11 5.90 -8.27 -4.01
N GLY A 12 5.89 -9.38 -3.28
CA GLY A 12 5.03 -9.58 -2.11
C GLY A 12 5.68 -9.31 -0.76
N THR A 13 6.92 -8.79 -0.69
CA THR A 13 7.66 -8.70 0.58
C THR A 13 7.10 -7.63 1.54
N HIS A 14 6.24 -6.72 1.07
CA HIS A 14 5.49 -5.80 1.94
C HIS A 14 4.33 -6.49 2.67
N LEU A 15 3.98 -7.73 2.34
CA LEU A 15 2.80 -8.39 2.87
C LEU A 15 2.88 -8.62 4.38
N ALA A 16 4.06 -8.96 4.93
CA ALA A 16 4.23 -9.13 6.37
C ALA A 16 3.95 -7.84 7.18
N PRO A 17 4.57 -6.68 6.87
CA PRO A 17 4.19 -5.42 7.52
C PRO A 17 2.72 -5.03 7.30
N LEU A 18 2.20 -5.25 6.08
CA LEU A 18 0.81 -4.94 5.76
C LEU A 18 -0.16 -5.74 6.63
N ILE A 19 0.00 -7.07 6.71
CA ILE A 19 -0.81 -7.94 7.56
C ILE A 19 -0.77 -7.46 9.01
N LYS A 20 0.42 -7.14 9.53
CA LYS A 20 0.58 -6.68 10.91
C LYS A 20 -0.15 -5.36 11.16
N ALA A 21 0.00 -4.36 10.28
CA ALA A 21 -0.70 -3.08 10.41
C ALA A 21 -2.23 -3.24 10.35
N VAL A 22 -2.72 -4.07 9.42
CA VAL A 22 -4.14 -4.36 9.27
C VAL A 22 -4.70 -5.07 10.50
N SER A 23 -3.94 -5.99 11.12
CA SER A 23 -4.34 -6.68 12.35
C SER A 23 -4.44 -5.78 13.59
N LYS A 24 -3.74 -4.63 13.59
CA LYS A 24 -3.72 -3.65 14.69
C LYS A 24 -4.78 -2.55 14.53
N THR A 25 -5.64 -2.63 13.53
CA THR A 25 -6.58 -1.56 13.16
C THR A 25 -7.95 -2.11 12.77
N THR A 26 -8.95 -1.23 12.71
CA THR A 26 -10.34 -1.61 12.35
C THR A 26 -10.99 -0.65 11.37
N GLY A 27 -10.35 0.48 11.04
CA GLY A 27 -10.89 1.50 10.14
C GLY A 27 -10.54 1.27 8.66
N ASP A 28 -10.82 2.27 7.83
CA ASP A 28 -10.67 2.20 6.38
C ASP A 28 -9.21 1.98 5.93
N ILE A 29 -9.06 1.33 4.77
CA ILE A 29 -7.78 1.02 4.13
C ILE A 29 -7.71 1.65 2.74
N LEU A 30 -6.55 2.22 2.41
CA LEU A 30 -6.20 2.69 1.08
C LEU A 30 -5.10 1.81 0.48
N GLU A 31 -5.29 1.35 -0.75
CA GLU A 31 -4.27 0.71 -1.58
C GLU A 31 -3.94 1.63 -2.77
N LEU A 32 -2.69 2.05 -2.90
CA LEU A 32 -2.20 2.73 -4.10
C LEU A 32 -1.32 1.76 -4.88
N GLY A 33 -1.85 1.29 -6.02
CA GLY A 33 -1.23 0.26 -6.85
C GLY A 33 -1.76 -1.13 -6.49
N MET A 34 -2.54 -1.72 -7.41
CA MET A 34 -3.12 -3.04 -7.19
C MET A 34 -2.10 -4.13 -7.52
N GLY A 35 -2.11 -5.22 -6.74
CA GLY A 35 -1.10 -6.25 -6.82
C GLY A 35 -1.65 -7.64 -6.50
N VAL A 36 -1.08 -8.67 -7.16
CA VAL A 36 -1.52 -10.07 -6.97
C VAL A 36 -1.20 -10.63 -5.58
N PHE A 37 -0.46 -9.89 -4.76
CA PHE A 37 -0.16 -10.23 -3.37
C PHE A 37 -1.03 -9.43 -2.38
N SER A 38 -1.00 -8.11 -2.44
CA SER A 38 -1.74 -7.23 -1.52
C SER A 38 -3.24 -7.25 -1.76
N THR A 39 -3.69 -7.06 -3.00
CA THR A 39 -5.11 -6.86 -3.31
C THR A 39 -5.98 -8.05 -2.87
N PRO A 40 -5.61 -9.32 -3.13
CA PRO A 40 -6.42 -10.44 -2.64
C PRO A 40 -6.52 -10.49 -1.12
N TYR A 41 -5.40 -10.26 -0.42
CA TYR A 41 -5.38 -10.22 1.04
C TYR A 41 -6.27 -9.10 1.58
N LEU A 42 -6.04 -7.86 1.11
CA LEU A 42 -6.79 -6.69 1.57
C LEU A 42 -8.28 -6.82 1.27
N HIS A 43 -8.64 -7.31 0.08
CA HIS A 43 -10.02 -7.52 -0.32
C HIS A 43 -10.74 -8.46 0.67
N TYR A 44 -10.23 -9.68 0.85
CA TYR A 44 -10.90 -10.64 1.73
C TYR A 44 -10.88 -10.19 3.18
N GLN A 45 -9.78 -9.61 3.64
CA GLN A 45 -9.68 -9.09 5.00
C GLN A 45 -10.74 -8.00 5.24
N CYS A 46 -10.92 -7.06 4.33
CA CYS A 46 -11.92 -6.00 4.44
C CYS A 46 -13.36 -6.51 4.31
N VAL A 47 -13.61 -7.47 3.41
CA VAL A 47 -14.93 -8.13 3.29
C VAL A 47 -15.30 -8.83 4.60
N LEU A 48 -14.39 -9.64 5.16
CA LEU A 48 -14.65 -10.43 6.36
C LEU A 48 -14.76 -9.57 7.64
N SER A 49 -14.07 -8.43 7.68
CA SER A 49 -14.09 -7.52 8.83
C SER A 49 -15.02 -6.31 8.67
N ASN A 50 -15.78 -6.26 7.57
CA ASN A 50 -16.67 -5.14 7.21
C ASN A 50 -15.96 -3.76 7.23
N ARG A 51 -14.71 -3.71 6.77
CA ARG A 51 -13.91 -2.48 6.62
C ARG A 51 -14.03 -1.98 5.19
N LYS A 52 -13.94 -0.67 4.96
CA LYS A 52 -13.86 -0.16 3.59
C LYS A 52 -12.41 -0.22 3.08
N LEU A 53 -12.24 -0.77 1.89
CA LEU A 53 -11.03 -0.72 1.08
C LEU A 53 -11.28 0.16 -0.13
N VAL A 54 -10.36 1.09 -0.40
CA VAL A 54 -10.32 1.85 -1.65
C VAL A 54 -8.97 1.59 -2.32
N SER A 55 -9.01 1.14 -3.57
CA SER A 55 -7.82 0.82 -4.34
C SER A 55 -7.74 1.71 -5.57
N PHE A 56 -6.66 2.46 -5.70
CA PHE A 56 -6.37 3.26 -6.89
C PHE A 56 -5.39 2.53 -7.79
N GLU A 57 -5.69 2.51 -9.09
CA GLU A 57 -4.87 1.85 -10.11
C GLU A 57 -4.80 2.71 -11.37
N ASN A 58 -3.61 2.83 -11.96
CA ASN A 58 -3.38 3.68 -13.13
C ASN A 58 -3.20 2.95 -14.46
N TYR A 59 -3.23 1.62 -14.44
CA TYR A 59 -3.33 0.79 -15.64
C TYR A 59 -4.74 0.21 -15.75
N PRO A 60 -5.61 0.75 -16.63
CA PRO A 60 -7.00 0.31 -16.75
C PRO A 60 -7.17 -1.20 -16.98
N ASP A 61 -6.31 -1.80 -17.82
CA ASP A 61 -6.34 -3.24 -18.09
C ASP A 61 -6.01 -4.07 -16.84
N TRP A 62 -5.13 -3.56 -15.97
CA TRP A 62 -4.76 -4.21 -14.72
C TRP A 62 -5.88 -4.10 -13.68
N ALA A 63 -6.51 -2.94 -13.55
CA ALA A 63 -7.72 -2.79 -12.74
C ALA A 63 -8.84 -3.72 -13.24
N GLN A 64 -9.05 -3.77 -14.56
CA GLN A 64 -10.07 -4.61 -15.19
C GLN A 64 -9.79 -6.10 -14.96
N PHE A 65 -8.52 -6.52 -14.92
CA PHE A 65 -8.14 -7.86 -14.50
C PHE A 65 -8.72 -8.17 -13.10
N PHE A 66 -8.44 -7.36 -12.07
CA PHE A 66 -8.98 -7.63 -10.73
C PHE A 66 -10.51 -7.56 -10.67
N ILE A 67 -11.14 -6.64 -11.39
CA ILE A 67 -12.60 -6.55 -11.48
C ILE A 67 -13.18 -7.85 -12.06
N ASN A 68 -12.60 -8.37 -13.14
CA ASN A 68 -13.04 -9.61 -13.78
C ASN A 68 -12.86 -10.85 -12.88
N TYR A 69 -11.89 -10.81 -11.96
CA TYR A 69 -11.67 -11.85 -10.94
C TYR A 69 -12.51 -11.67 -9.66
N GLY A 70 -13.46 -10.72 -9.65
CA GLY A 70 -14.43 -10.58 -8.57
C GLY A 70 -13.94 -9.75 -7.38
N TYR A 71 -12.87 -8.97 -7.53
CA TYR A 71 -12.36 -8.15 -6.42
C TYR A 71 -13.18 -6.88 -6.17
N LYS A 72 -14.20 -6.56 -6.98
CA LYS A 72 -15.12 -5.45 -6.69
C LYS A 72 -16.21 -5.88 -5.70
N HIS A 73 -16.43 -5.11 -4.64
CA HIS A 73 -17.42 -5.42 -3.58
C HIS A 73 -17.95 -4.13 -2.93
N PRO A 74 -19.13 -4.10 -2.26
CA PRO A 74 -19.57 -2.93 -1.49
C PRO A 74 -18.52 -2.36 -0.52
N ASN A 75 -17.67 -3.22 0.01
CA ASN A 75 -16.55 -2.88 0.90
C ASN A 75 -15.19 -2.73 0.17
N HIS A 76 -15.12 -2.96 -1.14
CA HIS A 76 -13.90 -2.77 -1.93
C HIS A 76 -14.21 -1.98 -3.20
N GLU A 77 -13.86 -0.70 -3.14
CA GLU A 77 -13.96 0.24 -4.24
C GLU A 77 -12.66 0.25 -5.05
N ILE A 78 -12.76 0.07 -6.36
CA ILE A 78 -11.62 0.13 -7.28
C ILE A 78 -11.81 1.36 -8.16
N ILE A 79 -10.85 2.27 -8.13
CA ILE A 79 -10.88 3.55 -8.84
C ILE A 79 -9.70 3.59 -9.82
N VAL A 80 -10.03 3.68 -11.11
CA VAL A 80 -9.03 3.83 -12.17
C VAL A 80 -8.71 5.31 -12.36
N VAL A 81 -7.43 5.67 -12.32
CA VAL A 81 -6.96 7.05 -12.49
C VAL A 81 -5.86 7.13 -13.52
N ASP A 82 -5.89 8.11 -14.43
CA ASP A 82 -4.78 8.30 -15.37
C ASP A 82 -3.47 8.64 -14.64
N HIS A 83 -3.60 9.45 -13.58
CA HIS A 83 -2.51 9.94 -12.75
C HIS A 83 -2.96 10.07 -11.29
N TYR A 84 -2.09 9.72 -10.35
CA TYR A 84 -2.34 9.82 -8.91
C TYR A 84 -2.57 11.27 -8.42
N ASP A 85 -2.24 12.29 -9.23
CA ASP A 85 -2.62 13.69 -8.96
C ASP A 85 -4.12 13.89 -8.78
N LYS A 86 -4.93 13.08 -9.47
CA LYS A 86 -6.38 13.15 -9.43
C LYS A 86 -6.99 12.23 -8.38
N ALA A 87 -6.18 11.43 -7.70
CA ALA A 87 -6.66 10.51 -6.68
C ALA A 87 -7.06 11.30 -5.44
N ASP A 88 -8.35 11.28 -5.09
CA ASP A 88 -8.89 11.89 -3.88
C ASP A 88 -8.59 10.97 -2.68
N ILE A 89 -7.42 11.19 -2.07
CA ILE A 89 -6.87 10.33 -1.02
C ILE A 89 -6.77 11.04 0.33
N GLU A 90 -7.00 12.36 0.36
CA GLU A 90 -6.86 13.22 1.52
C GLU A 90 -8.03 13.08 2.52
N LYS A 91 -8.12 11.92 3.16
CA LYS A 91 -8.98 11.67 4.31
C LYS A 91 -8.28 10.78 5.33
N GLU A 92 -8.89 10.58 6.49
CA GLU A 92 -8.34 9.69 7.51
C GLU A 92 -8.35 8.22 7.06
N TRP A 93 -7.24 7.54 7.29
CA TRP A 93 -7.04 6.11 7.00
C TRP A 93 -6.41 5.40 8.19
N ASP A 94 -6.81 4.16 8.42
CA ASP A 94 -6.13 3.32 9.41
C ASP A 94 -4.86 2.71 8.82
N VAL A 95 -4.91 2.27 7.57
CA VAL A 95 -3.76 1.68 6.88
C VAL A 95 -3.71 2.18 5.44
N VAL A 96 -2.53 2.60 5.00
CA VAL A 96 -2.24 2.89 3.60
C VAL A 96 -1.11 1.99 3.10
N LEU A 97 -1.32 1.34 1.97
CA LEU A 97 -0.26 0.71 1.18
C LEU A 97 0.12 1.62 0.02
N VAL A 98 1.41 1.90 -0.14
CA VAL A 98 1.96 2.63 -1.28
C VAL A 98 2.92 1.72 -2.06
N ASP A 99 2.44 1.16 -3.17
CA ASP A 99 3.22 0.31 -4.07
C ASP A 99 2.87 0.52 -5.56
N HIS A 100 2.39 1.70 -5.93
CA HIS A 100 2.01 2.00 -7.30
C HIS A 100 3.21 2.29 -8.23
N SER A 101 2.94 2.26 -9.53
CA SER A 101 3.81 2.82 -10.57
C SER A 101 3.23 4.14 -11.07
N PRO A 102 4.04 5.14 -11.48
CA PRO A 102 5.49 5.11 -11.45
C PRO A 102 6.05 5.31 -10.03
N SER A 103 7.20 4.72 -9.76
CA SER A 103 7.74 4.59 -8.39
C SER A 103 8.24 5.90 -7.77
N GLU A 104 8.79 6.80 -8.59
CA GLU A 104 9.25 8.13 -8.18
C GLU A 104 8.11 9.00 -7.63
N ARG A 105 6.88 8.68 -8.02
CA ARG A 105 5.70 9.41 -7.57
C ARG A 105 5.28 9.05 -6.14
N ARG A 106 5.66 7.86 -5.64
CA ARG A 106 5.27 7.36 -4.32
C ARG A 106 5.54 8.37 -3.20
N ILE A 107 6.65 9.12 -3.25
CA ILE A 107 6.96 10.14 -2.24
C ILE A 107 5.95 11.27 -2.18
N VAL A 108 5.34 11.65 -3.29
CA VAL A 108 4.34 12.73 -3.34
C VAL A 108 3.10 12.27 -2.59
N ASP A 109 2.66 11.05 -2.85
CA ASP A 109 1.45 10.50 -2.22
C ASP A 109 1.70 10.16 -0.74
N ILE A 110 2.90 9.67 -0.38
CA ILE A 110 3.33 9.53 1.02
C ILE A 110 3.31 10.90 1.74
N LYS A 111 3.80 11.97 1.11
CA LYS A 111 3.78 13.34 1.67
C LYS A 111 2.34 13.83 1.90
N ARG A 112 1.43 13.60 0.94
CA ARG A 112 -0.01 13.95 1.06
C ARG A 112 -0.69 13.22 2.22
N LEU A 113 -0.28 11.99 2.50
CA LEU A 113 -0.90 11.11 3.51
C LEU A 113 -0.23 11.14 4.88
N ALA A 114 0.92 11.80 5.03
CA ALA A 114 1.79 11.68 6.21
C ALA A 114 1.08 11.97 7.56
N ASN A 115 0.07 12.85 7.55
CA ASN A 115 -0.71 13.21 8.74
C ASN A 115 -2.19 12.82 8.60
N LEU A 116 -2.49 11.80 7.81
CA LEU A 116 -3.85 11.31 7.57
C LEU A 116 -3.98 9.80 7.80
N ALA A 117 -2.87 9.07 7.89
CA ALA A 117 -2.86 7.62 8.05
C ALA A 117 -2.20 7.18 9.37
N LYS A 118 -2.85 6.26 10.11
CA LYS A 118 -2.23 5.66 11.31
C LYS A 118 -0.97 4.86 10.95
N TYR A 119 -1.03 4.08 9.88
CA TYR A 119 0.13 3.36 9.33
C TYR A 119 0.23 3.58 7.82
N ILE A 120 1.43 3.89 7.34
CA ILE A 120 1.77 3.88 5.91
C ILE A 120 2.84 2.80 5.69
N ILE A 121 2.56 1.87 4.79
CA ILE A 121 3.47 0.79 4.39
C ILE A 121 4.00 1.15 3.01
N ILE A 122 5.32 1.19 2.88
CA ILE A 122 6.00 1.43 1.61
C ILE A 122 6.86 0.22 1.24
N HIS A 123 6.83 -0.17 -0.03
CA HIS A 123 7.60 -1.30 -0.56
C HIS A 123 8.93 -0.83 -1.19
N ASP A 124 9.85 -1.78 -1.42
CA ASP A 124 11.17 -1.58 -2.02
C ASP A 124 12.04 -0.48 -1.35
N SER A 125 12.01 -0.45 -0.02
CA SER A 125 12.68 0.56 0.82
C SER A 125 14.11 0.22 1.24
N ASN A 126 14.78 -0.73 0.57
CA ASN A 126 16.13 -1.17 0.91
C ASN A 126 17.26 -0.21 0.44
N GLY A 127 16.91 0.99 -0.02
CA GLY A 127 17.85 2.02 -0.48
C GLY A 127 18.50 1.77 -1.85
N ARG A 128 18.33 0.57 -2.44
CA ARG A 128 18.89 0.21 -3.75
C ARG A 128 18.43 1.18 -4.85
N TYR A 129 17.20 1.66 -4.73
CA TYR A 129 16.56 2.55 -5.69
C TYR A 129 16.42 3.99 -5.18
N GLU A 130 17.21 4.40 -4.18
CA GLU A 130 17.11 5.73 -3.57
C GLU A 130 17.25 6.88 -4.59
N LYS A 131 18.07 6.69 -5.63
CA LYS A 131 18.24 7.67 -6.73
C LYS A 131 16.97 7.88 -7.57
N ILE A 132 15.98 7.00 -7.46
CA ILE A 132 14.72 7.04 -8.19
C ILE A 132 13.56 7.29 -7.22
N TYR A 133 13.58 6.63 -6.06
CA TYR A 133 12.46 6.62 -5.12
C TYR A 133 12.55 7.74 -4.10
N HIS A 134 13.76 8.26 -3.82
CA HIS A 134 13.98 9.41 -2.92
C HIS A 134 13.29 9.27 -1.54
N TYR A 135 13.23 8.05 -0.98
CA TYR A 135 12.52 7.82 0.28
C TYR A 135 13.21 8.50 1.47
N SER A 136 14.50 8.82 1.37
CA SER A 136 15.19 9.60 2.40
C SER A 136 14.55 10.97 2.65
N GLU A 137 13.88 11.56 1.66
CA GLU A 137 13.18 12.84 1.80
C GLU A 137 11.92 12.77 2.65
N ILE A 138 11.26 11.60 2.70
CA ILE A 138 9.99 11.46 3.42
C ILE A 138 10.18 11.03 4.86
N TYR A 139 11.30 10.37 5.21
CA TYR A 139 11.50 9.86 6.57
C TYR A 139 11.47 10.95 7.66
N PRO A 140 12.03 12.16 7.47
CA PRO A 140 11.94 13.23 8.47
C PRO A 140 10.51 13.74 8.74
N LEU A 141 9.54 13.40 7.89
CA LEU A 141 8.13 13.78 8.06
C LEU A 141 7.39 12.89 9.06
N PHE A 142 8.00 11.78 9.47
CA PHE A 142 7.38 10.78 10.34
C PHE A 142 8.07 10.72 11.71
N LYS A 143 7.26 10.75 12.77
CA LYS A 143 7.74 10.58 14.16
C LYS A 143 8.24 9.17 14.42
N TYR A 144 7.59 8.17 13.83
CA TYR A 144 7.88 6.76 14.06
C TYR A 144 8.11 6.03 12.75
N ARG A 145 9.13 5.18 12.74
CA ARG A 145 9.51 4.35 11.59
C ARG A 145 10.05 3.02 12.07
N THR A 146 9.57 1.92 11.49
CA THR A 146 10.19 0.59 11.62
C THR A 146 10.35 -0.05 10.24
N ILE A 147 11.35 -0.92 10.10
CA ILE A 147 11.70 -1.55 8.82
C ILE A 147 11.52 -3.07 8.96
N TRP A 148 10.91 -3.67 7.94
CA TRP A 148 10.91 -5.10 7.71
C TRP A 148 12.08 -5.45 6.78
N ASP A 149 13.10 -6.09 7.34
CA ASP A 149 14.38 -6.42 6.67
C ASP A 149 14.62 -7.94 6.53
N LYS A 150 13.58 -8.76 6.75
CA LYS A 150 13.68 -10.22 6.69
C LYS A 150 13.60 -10.79 5.27
N ASP A 151 13.22 -9.96 4.31
CA ASP A 151 13.14 -10.29 2.89
C ASP A 151 14.14 -9.47 2.06
N SER A 152 14.45 -9.91 0.84
CA SER A 152 15.42 -9.23 -0.03
C SER A 152 15.02 -7.80 -0.41
N ASN A 153 13.72 -7.52 -0.44
CA ASN A 153 13.15 -6.22 -0.69
C ASN A 153 12.50 -5.73 0.60
N HIS A 154 13.11 -4.72 1.23
CA HIS A 154 12.61 -4.22 2.52
C HIS A 154 11.28 -3.49 2.33
N ALA A 155 10.42 -3.58 3.33
CA ALA A 155 9.25 -2.73 3.45
C ALA A 155 9.38 -1.88 4.72
N THR A 156 8.94 -0.63 4.67
CA THR A 156 9.02 0.30 5.80
C THR A 156 7.62 0.66 6.25
N VAL A 157 7.40 0.67 7.56
CA VAL A 157 6.18 1.16 8.20
C VAL A 157 6.46 2.53 8.80
N LEU A 158 5.61 3.49 8.49
CA LEU A 158 5.72 4.89 8.89
C LEU A 158 4.47 5.30 9.67
N SER A 159 4.63 6.13 10.69
CA SER A 159 3.50 6.69 11.45
C SER A 159 3.84 8.04 12.10
N ASN A 160 2.86 8.92 12.16
CA ASN A 160 2.87 10.13 12.98
C ASN A 160 1.98 10.04 14.23
N PHE A 161 1.25 8.95 14.38
CA PHE A 161 0.19 8.77 15.38
C PHE A 161 0.48 7.67 16.39
N ILE A 162 1.20 6.61 15.98
CA ILE A 162 1.39 5.39 16.78
C ILE A 162 2.89 5.11 16.88
N ASN A 163 3.37 4.93 18.12
CA ASN A 163 4.72 4.45 18.35
C ASN A 163 4.88 3.01 17.78
N LEU A 164 5.97 2.78 17.05
CA LEU A 164 6.26 1.54 16.34
C LEU A 164 7.27 0.61 17.05
N ASP A 165 7.74 0.96 18.25
CA ASP A 165 8.73 0.16 19.00
C ASP A 165 8.27 -1.30 19.17
N ASN A 166 6.98 -1.51 19.47
CA ASN A 166 6.36 -2.84 19.66
C ASN A 166 5.50 -3.24 18.46
N PHE A 167 5.78 -2.72 17.26
CA PHE A 167 4.95 -2.99 16.09
C PHE A 167 4.91 -4.48 15.72
N TRP A 168 6.01 -5.21 15.94
CA TRP A 168 6.14 -6.61 15.55
C TRP A 168 5.59 -7.60 16.58
N GLU A 169 5.41 -7.17 17.84
CA GLU A 169 4.74 -7.91 18.92
C GLU A 169 3.24 -8.07 18.63
#